data_AF-A0A6L6WRR3-F1
#
_entry.id   AF-A0A6L6WRR3-F1
#
_cell.length_a   1.000
_cell.length_b   1.000
_cell.length_c   1.000
_cell.angle_alpha   90.00
_cell.angle_beta   90.00
_cell.angle_gamma   90.00
#
_symmetry.space_group_name_H-M   'P 1'
#
loop_
_entity.id
_entity.type
_entity.pdbx_description
1 polymer ?
#
loop_
_entity_poly.entity_id
_entity_poly.type
_entity_poly.pdbx_seq_one_letter_code
_entity_poly.pdbx_strand_id
1 'polypeptide(L)'
;MQSNLMRPAVATASMVMAALAAGAPHAHRHQLMWVLHALVHGEQDDIAEECLDVVRGGSWILYEEICSGRSIEAASYAYEMLELFPEEDARLKSVQRVARENLSYDLR
;
A
#
# COMPACT_ATOMS: atom_id res chain seq x y z
N MET A 1 -2.92 14.74 13.14
CA MET A 1 -2.17 15.64 12.25
C MET A 1 -2.98 15.71 10.97
N GLN A 2 -3.62 16.85 10.67
CA GLN A 2 -4.29 17.03 9.38
C GLN A 2 -3.21 17.04 8.31
N SER A 3 -3.15 15.98 7.51
CA SER A 3 -2.22 15.89 6.39
C SER A 3 -2.91 16.50 5.19
N ASN A 4 -2.74 17.81 5.00
CA ASN A 4 -3.11 18.44 3.73
C ASN A 4 -2.09 17.97 2.68
N LEU A 5 -2.49 17.01 1.84
CA LEU A 5 -1.77 16.65 0.64
C LEU A 5 -1.58 17.90 -0.22
N MET A 6 -0.39 18.01 -0.75
CA MET A 6 0.01 19.08 -1.65
C MET A 6 0.52 18.43 -2.94
N ARG A 7 0.64 19.22 -4.00
CA ARG A 7 1.10 18.78 -5.33
C ARG A 7 2.26 17.77 -5.38
N PRO A 8 3.31 17.78 -4.51
CA PRO A 8 4.35 16.75 -4.59
C PRO A 8 3.90 15.33 -4.18
N ALA A 9 2.69 15.14 -3.65
CA ALA A 9 2.17 13.84 -3.19
C ALA A 9 2.22 12.77 -4.28
N VAL A 10 1.69 13.06 -5.48
CA VAL A 10 1.63 12.10 -6.59
C VAL A 10 3.02 11.73 -7.11
N ALA A 11 3.92 12.72 -7.19
CA ALA A 11 5.32 12.48 -7.53
C ALA A 11 6.01 11.60 -6.45
N THR A 12 5.68 11.81 -5.18
CA THR A 12 6.20 11.02 -4.07
C THR A 12 5.67 9.59 -4.13
N ALA A 13 4.38 9.38 -4.38
CA ALA A 13 3.79 8.06 -4.57
C ALA A 13 4.48 7.31 -5.72
N SER A 14 4.73 7.99 -6.84
CA SER A 14 5.42 7.41 -8.00
C SER A 14 6.85 6.99 -7.67
N MET A 15 7.60 7.84 -6.96
CA MET A 15 8.98 7.53 -6.54
C MET A 15 9.02 6.38 -5.55
N VAL A 16 8.09 6.32 -4.60
CA VAL A 16 8.02 5.25 -3.60
C VAL A 16 7.65 3.92 -4.26
N MET A 17 6.65 3.89 -5.14
CA MET A 17 6.30 2.69 -5.91
C MET A 17 7.48 2.21 -6.77
N ALA A 18 8.19 3.12 -7.43
CA ALA A 18 9.39 2.78 -8.21
C ALA A 18 10.51 2.20 -7.32
N ALA A 19 10.73 2.77 -6.14
CA ALA A 19 11.72 2.27 -5.19
C ALA A 19 11.37 0.86 -4.68
N LEU A 20 10.09 0.60 -4.37
CA LEU A 20 9.61 -0.72 -3.97
C LEU A 20 9.77 -1.73 -5.10
N ALA A 21 9.41 -1.35 -6.33
CA ALA A 21 9.59 -2.19 -7.52
C ALA A 21 11.06 -2.53 -7.80
N ALA A 22 11.97 -1.59 -7.52
CA ALA A 22 13.42 -1.79 -7.67
C ALA A 22 14.04 -2.64 -6.54
N GLY A 23 13.26 -3.07 -5.55
CA GLY A 23 13.75 -3.88 -4.44
C GLY A 23 14.42 -3.05 -3.35
N ALA A 24 13.77 -1.97 -2.89
CA ALA A 24 14.22 -1.17 -1.75
C ALA A 24 14.67 -2.05 -0.55
N PRO A 25 15.73 -1.65 0.17
CA PRO A 25 16.20 -2.39 1.34
C PRO A 25 15.10 -2.67 2.36
N HIS A 26 15.09 -3.87 2.93
CA HIS A 26 14.09 -4.31 3.91
C HIS A 26 13.91 -3.28 5.04
N ALA A 27 15.01 -2.72 5.53
CA ALA A 27 15.03 -1.74 6.61
C ALA A 27 14.26 -0.43 6.32
N HIS A 28 13.91 -0.14 5.06
CA HIS A 28 13.16 1.07 4.68
C HIS A 28 11.77 0.74 4.15
N ARG A 29 11.46 -0.54 3.98
CA ARG A 29 10.28 -1.01 3.27
C ARG A 29 9.00 -0.71 4.04
N HIS A 30 9.02 -0.88 5.38
CA HIS A 30 7.94 -0.43 6.24
C HIS A 30 7.65 1.05 6.02
N GLN A 31 8.67 1.92 6.13
CA GLN A 31 8.46 3.37 6.05
C GLN A 31 7.93 3.79 4.67
N LEU A 32 8.41 3.15 3.61
CA LEU A 32 7.91 3.37 2.25
C LEU A 32 6.42 2.96 2.12
N MET A 33 6.04 1.81 2.66
CA MET A 33 4.62 1.38 2.68
C MET A 33 3.75 2.32 3.50
N TRP A 34 4.22 2.76 4.67
CA TRP A 34 3.52 3.73 5.50
C TRP A 34 3.30 5.07 4.78
N VAL A 35 4.32 5.57 4.07
CA VAL A 35 4.19 6.80 3.27
C VAL A 35 3.13 6.62 2.19
N LEU A 36 3.15 5.53 1.41
CA LEU A 36 2.10 5.29 0.40
C LEU A 36 0.71 5.22 1.02
N HIS A 37 0.58 4.49 2.12
CA HIS A 37 -0.69 4.37 2.84
C HIS A 37 -1.22 5.74 3.28
N ALA A 38 -0.35 6.60 3.81
CA ALA A 38 -0.72 7.96 4.21
C ALA A 38 -1.10 8.87 3.02
N LEU A 39 -0.50 8.65 1.84
CA LEU A 39 -0.80 9.44 0.64
C LEU A 39 -2.16 9.06 0.03
N VAL A 40 -2.51 7.78 -0.02
CA VAL A 40 -3.79 7.35 -0.62
C VAL A 40 -4.99 7.53 0.30
N HIS A 41 -4.77 7.68 1.62
CA HIS A 41 -5.81 7.96 2.61
C HIS A 41 -5.81 9.43 3.08
N GLY A 42 -5.20 10.35 2.32
CA GLY A 42 -5.20 11.77 2.66
C GLY A 42 -6.59 12.42 2.53
N GLU A 43 -6.79 13.57 3.18
CA GLU A 43 -8.10 14.26 3.23
C GLU A 43 -8.44 15.03 1.95
N GLN A 44 -7.51 15.14 0.99
CA GLN A 44 -7.71 15.82 -0.29
C GLN A 44 -8.04 14.80 -1.35
N ASP A 45 -9.35 14.56 -1.54
CA ASP A 45 -9.88 13.49 -2.38
C ASP A 45 -9.26 13.46 -3.79
N ASP A 46 -9.06 14.62 -4.42
CA ASP A 46 -8.47 14.72 -5.77
C ASP A 46 -7.00 14.24 -5.80
N ILE A 47 -6.18 14.71 -4.87
CA ILE A 47 -4.76 14.32 -4.80
C ILE A 47 -4.60 12.89 -4.31
N ALA A 48 -5.45 12.44 -3.38
CA ALA A 48 -5.46 11.08 -2.87
C ALA A 48 -5.86 10.08 -3.97
N GLU A 49 -6.86 10.41 -4.80
CA GLU A 49 -7.26 9.62 -5.96
C GLU A 49 -6.13 9.50 -7.00
N GLU A 50 -5.41 10.60 -7.29
CA GLU A 50 -4.23 10.56 -8.16
C GLU A 50 -3.09 9.67 -7.58
N CYS A 51 -2.89 9.69 -6.26
CA CYS A 51 -1.94 8.79 -5.60
C CYS A 51 -2.40 7.33 -5.67
N LEU A 52 -3.70 7.10 -5.53
CA LEU A 52 -4.32 5.78 -5.59
C LEU A 52 -4.18 5.17 -6.99
N ASP A 53 -4.31 5.96 -8.05
CA ASP A 53 -4.07 5.53 -9.43
C ASP A 53 -2.62 5.07 -9.66
N VAL A 54 -1.65 5.76 -9.06
CA VAL A 54 -0.23 5.35 -9.09
C VAL A 54 -0.05 3.99 -8.41
N VAL A 55 -0.67 3.82 -7.22
CA VAL A 55 -0.59 2.56 -6.45
C VAL A 55 -1.28 1.41 -7.19
N ARG A 56 -2.42 1.68 -7.87
CA ARG A 56 -3.14 0.69 -8.68
C ARG A 56 -2.23 0.08 -9.74
N GLY A 57 -1.38 0.88 -10.37
CA GLY A 57 -0.40 0.43 -11.37
C GLY A 57 0.62 -0.59 -10.86
N GLY A 58 0.78 -0.73 -9.54
CA GLY A 58 1.71 -1.67 -8.91
C GLY A 58 1.06 -2.61 -7.90
N SER A 59 -0.21 -2.96 -8.05
CA SER A 59 -0.95 -3.84 -7.14
C SER A 59 -0.23 -5.17 -6.81
N TRP A 60 0.51 -5.74 -7.77
CA TRP A 60 1.30 -6.95 -7.54
C TRP A 60 2.42 -6.77 -6.49
N ILE A 61 2.97 -5.56 -6.33
CA ILE A 61 3.96 -5.26 -5.29
C ILE A 61 3.30 -5.31 -3.91
N LEU A 62 2.04 -4.87 -3.80
CA LEU A 62 1.27 -4.95 -2.56
C LEU A 62 0.96 -6.41 -2.19
N TYR A 63 0.54 -7.21 -3.16
CA TYR A 63 0.34 -8.64 -2.96
C TYR A 63 1.62 -9.38 -2.56
N GLU A 64 2.75 -9.04 -3.20
CA GLU A 64 4.05 -9.57 -2.84
C GLU A 64 4.42 -9.20 -1.40
N GLU A 65 4.11 -7.98 -0.95
CA GLU A 65 4.32 -7.57 0.44
C GLU A 65 3.55 -8.46 1.42
N ILE A 66 2.25 -8.64 1.20
CA ILE A 66 1.39 -9.47 2.05
C ILE A 66 1.91 -10.91 2.13
N CYS A 67 2.29 -11.48 0.99
CA CYS A 67 2.76 -12.86 0.92
C CYS A 67 4.16 -13.07 1.50
N SER A 68 4.96 -12.01 1.61
CA SER A 68 6.38 -12.13 2.00
C SER A 68 6.63 -12.46 3.46
N GLY A 69 5.69 -12.13 4.36
CA GLY A 69 5.86 -12.28 5.81
C GLY A 69 6.99 -11.43 6.40
N ARG A 70 7.51 -10.44 5.67
CA ARG A 70 8.67 -9.63 6.09
C ARG A 70 8.37 -8.66 7.22
N SER A 71 7.15 -8.13 7.26
CA SER A 71 6.67 -7.17 8.25
C SER A 71 5.15 -7.22 8.28
N ILE A 72 4.58 -7.47 9.46
CA ILE A 72 3.12 -7.48 9.65
C ILE A 72 2.53 -6.10 9.34
N GLU A 73 3.16 -5.03 9.81
CA GLU A 73 2.69 -3.66 9.61
C GLU A 73 2.71 -3.26 8.13
N ALA A 74 3.79 -3.57 7.40
CA ALA A 74 3.87 -3.29 5.97
C ALA A 74 2.85 -4.10 5.16
N ALA A 75 2.61 -5.35 5.55
CA ALA A 75 1.59 -6.20 4.95
C ALA A 75 0.17 -5.67 5.22
N SER A 76 -0.12 -5.19 6.43
CA SER A 76 -1.39 -4.55 6.76
C SER A 76 -1.63 -3.31 5.90
N TYR A 77 -0.64 -2.41 5.75
CA TYR A 77 -0.76 -1.26 4.85
C TYR A 77 -1.02 -1.67 3.40
N ALA A 78 -0.34 -2.70 2.91
CA ALA A 78 -0.55 -3.23 1.57
C ALA A 78 -1.97 -3.80 1.39
N TYR A 79 -2.49 -4.48 2.41
CA TYR A 79 -3.85 -5.01 2.42
C TYR A 79 -4.90 -3.89 2.38
N GLU A 80 -4.79 -2.91 3.28
CA GLU A 80 -5.71 -1.76 3.35
C GLU A 80 -5.72 -0.96 2.04
N MET A 81 -4.55 -0.75 1.43
CA MET A 81 -4.48 -0.10 0.11
C MET A 81 -5.16 -0.92 -1.00
N LEU A 82 -5.11 -2.26 -0.94
CA LEU A 82 -5.79 -3.12 -1.91
C LEU A 82 -7.32 -3.13 -1.70
N GLU A 83 -7.82 -2.88 -0.49
CA GLU A 83 -9.26 -2.75 -0.22
C GLU A 83 -9.89 -1.54 -0.93
N LEU A 84 -9.08 -0.53 -1.27
CA LEU A 84 -9.51 0.63 -2.05
C LEU A 84 -9.78 0.32 -3.52
N PHE A 85 -9.47 -0.90 -4.00
CA PHE A 85 -9.69 -1.35 -5.38
C PHE A 85 -10.81 -2.39 -5.46
N PRO A 86 -12.06 -2.02 -5.80
CA PRO A 86 -13.18 -2.96 -5.89
C PRO A 86 -12.92 -4.15 -6.82
N GLU A 87 -12.13 -3.95 -7.88
CA GLU A 87 -11.74 -4.98 -8.84
C GLU A 87 -10.83 -6.07 -8.25
N GLU A 88 -10.13 -5.80 -7.16
CA GLU A 88 -9.19 -6.71 -6.51
C GLU A 88 -9.85 -7.56 -5.40
N ASP A 89 -11.09 -7.28 -4.99
CA ASP A 89 -11.79 -7.91 -3.83
C ASP A 89 -11.69 -9.44 -3.82
N ALA A 90 -11.99 -10.09 -4.95
CA ALA A 90 -11.97 -11.55 -5.05
C ALA A 90 -10.55 -12.12 -4.85
N ARG A 91 -9.54 -11.44 -5.40
CA ARG A 91 -8.13 -11.84 -5.27
C ARG A 91 -7.64 -11.57 -3.86
N LEU A 92 -7.97 -10.40 -3.29
CA LEU A 92 -7.59 -10.01 -1.94
C LEU A 92 -8.12 -11.00 -0.90
N LYS A 93 -9.39 -11.38 -0.98
CA LYS A 93 -9.98 -12.43 -0.11
C LYS A 93 -9.27 -13.77 -0.25
N SER A 94 -8.80 -14.12 -1.44
CA SER A 94 -8.03 -15.34 -1.64
C SER A 94 -6.65 -15.26 -0.98
N VAL A 95 -5.97 -14.13 -1.12
CA VAL A 95 -4.67 -13.88 -0.51
C VAL A 95 -4.78 -13.81 1.01
N GLN A 96 -5.77 -13.10 1.55
CA GLN A 96 -6.05 -13.03 2.99
C GLN A 96 -6.16 -14.42 3.60
N ARG A 97 -6.94 -15.33 2.96
CA ARG A 97 -7.11 -16.70 3.46
C ARG A 97 -5.80 -17.48 3.58
N VAL A 98 -4.87 -17.30 2.65
CA VAL A 98 -3.59 -18.05 2.63
C VAL A 98 -2.48 -17.36 3.42
N ALA A 99 -2.52 -16.03 3.52
CA ALA A 99 -1.48 -15.20 4.12
C ALA A 99 -1.91 -14.52 5.43
N ARG A 100 -3.06 -14.89 6.03
CA ARG A 100 -3.61 -14.26 7.24
C ARG A 100 -2.63 -14.12 8.41
N GLU A 101 -1.68 -15.05 8.53
CA GLU A 101 -0.70 -15.01 9.62
C GLU A 101 0.32 -13.87 9.45
N ASN A 102 0.45 -13.34 8.23
CA ASN A 102 1.28 -12.19 7.91
C ASN A 102 0.56 -10.85 8.16
N LEU A 103 -0.74 -10.87 8.48
CA LEU A 103 -1.55 -9.67 8.72
C LEU A 103 -1.77 -9.42 10.22
N SER A 104 -2.04 -8.16 10.54
CA SER A 104 -2.49 -7.75 11.88
C SER A 104 -3.81 -8.45 12.23
N TYR A 105 -4.05 -8.66 13.53
CA TYR A 105 -5.15 -9.50 14.01
C TYR A 105 -6.54 -9.07 13.52
N ASP A 106 -6.75 -7.77 13.37
CA ASP A 106 -7.96 -7.13 12.88
C ASP A 106 -8.23 -7.36 11.38
N LEU A 107 -7.20 -7.69 10.60
CA LEU A 107 -7.28 -7.94 9.15
C LEU A 107 -7.28 -9.44 8.79
N ARG A 108 -7.45 -10.33 9.77
CA ARG A 108 -7.42 -11.80 9.58
C ARG A 108 -8.78 -12.41 9.26
#